data_AF-A0A3L7ULG6-F1
#
_entry.id   AF-A0A3L7ULG6-F1
#
_cell.length_a   1.000
_cell.length_b   1.000
_cell.length_c   1.000
_cell.angle_alpha   90.00
_cell.angle_beta   90.00
_cell.angle_gamma   90.00
#
_symmetry.space_group_name_H-M   'P 1'
#
loop_
_entity.id
_entity.type
_entity.pdbx_description
1 polymer ?
#
loop_
_entity_poly.entity_id
_entity_poly.type
_entity_poly.pdbx_seq_one_letter_code
_entity_poly.pdbx_strand_id
1 'polypeptide(L)'
;GVQDVRPMNLGGRTTIPGGTAKMEIAHHSSSLPDGTYGGNPAGWLLDVAGVRAYFAGDTALFSDMQRIGRPVDGRGLDVAVLPIGDLFTMGPEDSLEAIRLLRPSVVLPSHYGTWPPIEQDALAWARSVAEQKIAHAHVLQPGESIGVNRSE
;
A
#
# COMPACT_ATOMS: atom_id res chain seq x y z
N GLY A 1 9.27 27.30 -2.37
CA GLY A 1 8.69 26.16 -3.10
C GLY A 1 9.60 24.95 -2.96
N VAL A 2 9.10 23.76 -3.31
CA VAL A 2 9.89 22.51 -3.36
C VAL A 2 10.95 22.65 -4.45
N GLN A 3 12.22 22.34 -4.13
CA GLN A 3 13.37 22.57 -5.03
C GLN A 3 13.82 21.32 -5.78
N ASP A 4 13.60 20.12 -5.21
CA ASP A 4 13.94 18.84 -5.84
C ASP A 4 12.63 18.11 -6.18
N VAL A 5 12.18 18.27 -7.42
CA VAL A 5 10.94 17.69 -7.94
C VAL A 5 11.27 16.88 -9.19
N ARG A 6 10.74 15.65 -9.23
CA ARG A 6 10.84 14.78 -10.39
C ARG A 6 9.43 14.50 -10.92
N PRO A 7 9.04 15.01 -12.09
CA PRO A 7 7.75 14.71 -12.66
C PRO A 7 7.68 13.22 -13.02
N MET A 8 6.57 12.57 -12.66
CA MET A 8 6.32 11.16 -12.91
C MET A 8 4.86 10.97 -13.32
N ASN A 9 4.57 9.84 -13.95
CA ASN A 9 3.21 9.42 -14.28
C ASN A 9 3.06 7.91 -14.00
N LEU A 10 1.82 7.42 -13.98
CA LEU A 10 1.49 6.02 -13.72
C LEU A 10 2.30 5.07 -14.61
N GLY A 11 2.88 4.03 -14.03
CA GLY A 11 3.77 3.08 -14.70
C GLY A 11 5.23 3.53 -14.79
N GLY A 12 5.52 4.83 -14.58
CA GLY A 12 6.86 5.38 -14.57
C GLY A 12 7.70 4.91 -13.38
N ARG A 13 8.99 4.66 -13.63
CA ARG A 13 9.99 4.28 -12.62
C ARG A 13 11.13 5.28 -12.61
N THR A 14 11.67 5.58 -11.43
CA THR A 14 12.86 6.41 -11.24
C THR A 14 13.80 5.83 -10.20
N THR A 15 15.08 6.20 -10.26
CA THR A 15 16.08 5.85 -9.26
C THR A 15 16.04 6.85 -8.12
N ILE A 16 16.02 6.37 -6.88
CA ILE A 16 16.08 7.17 -5.66
C ILE A 16 17.28 6.70 -4.82
N PRO A 17 17.73 7.47 -3.81
CA PRO A 17 18.75 6.99 -2.89
C PRO A 17 18.38 5.61 -2.32
N GLY A 18 19.27 4.64 -2.44
CA GLY A 18 19.06 3.27 -1.95
C GLY A 18 18.23 2.35 -2.86
N GLY A 19 17.72 2.81 -4.02
CA GLY A 19 17.08 1.92 -4.99
C GLY A 19 16.15 2.60 -6.01
N THR A 20 14.92 2.11 -6.16
CA THR A 20 13.97 2.61 -7.16
C THR A 20 12.57 2.87 -6.58
N ALA A 21 11.87 3.81 -7.19
CA ALA A 21 10.46 4.07 -6.97
C ALA A 21 9.70 3.93 -8.28
N LYS A 22 8.59 3.20 -8.28
CA LYS A 22 7.67 3.09 -9.40
C LYS A 22 6.29 3.55 -8.97
N MET A 23 5.69 4.43 -9.77
CA MET A 23 4.32 4.86 -9.58
C MET A 23 3.38 3.79 -10.15
N GLU A 24 2.47 3.28 -9.33
CA GLU A 24 1.49 2.25 -9.69
C GLU A 24 0.08 2.85 -9.74
N ILE A 25 -0.82 2.18 -10.45
CA ILE A 25 -2.21 2.59 -10.58
C ILE A 25 -2.91 2.49 -9.22
N ALA A 26 -3.78 3.45 -8.93
CA ALA A 26 -4.79 3.38 -7.88
C ALA A 26 -6.16 3.75 -8.47
N HIS A 27 -7.24 3.27 -7.86
CA HIS A 27 -8.62 3.56 -8.25
C HIS A 27 -9.32 4.37 -7.16
N HIS A 28 -9.34 5.68 -7.34
CA HIS A 28 -9.93 6.66 -6.41
C HIS A 28 -10.21 7.98 -7.15
N SER A 29 -11.03 8.86 -6.58
CA SER A 29 -11.13 10.24 -7.06
C SER A 29 -9.97 11.09 -6.52
N SER A 30 -9.61 12.17 -7.21
CA SER A 30 -8.57 13.10 -6.76
C SER A 30 -8.89 14.53 -7.19
N SER A 31 -9.20 15.36 -6.20
CA SER A 31 -9.44 16.79 -6.35
C SER A 31 -8.82 17.54 -5.17
N LEU A 32 -8.37 18.76 -5.41
CA LEU A 32 -7.90 19.67 -4.36
C LEU A 32 -9.09 20.29 -3.60
N PRO A 33 -8.87 20.87 -2.40
CA PRO A 33 -9.95 21.48 -1.62
C PRO A 33 -10.72 22.61 -2.33
N ASP A 34 -10.12 23.24 -3.34
CA ASP A 34 -10.75 24.27 -4.18
C ASP A 34 -11.55 23.68 -5.37
N GLY A 35 -11.63 22.35 -5.48
CA GLY A 35 -12.34 21.62 -6.53
C GLY A 35 -11.53 21.40 -7.81
N THR A 36 -10.30 21.88 -7.90
CA THR A 36 -9.44 21.66 -9.07
C THR A 36 -8.95 20.21 -9.14
N TYR A 37 -8.64 19.75 -10.36
CA TYR A 37 -8.19 18.38 -10.60
C TYR A 37 -6.84 18.10 -9.94
N GLY A 38 -6.80 17.09 -9.06
CA GLY A 38 -5.60 16.71 -8.30
C GLY A 38 -4.63 15.80 -9.06
N GLY A 39 -4.99 15.35 -10.27
CA GLY A 39 -4.27 14.31 -11.00
C GLY A 39 -4.95 12.95 -10.89
N ASN A 40 -4.29 11.90 -11.41
CA ASN A 40 -4.74 10.54 -11.16
C ASN A 40 -4.17 10.05 -9.83
N PRO A 41 -4.96 9.35 -8.98
CA PRO A 41 -4.42 8.75 -7.77
C PRO A 41 -3.37 7.69 -8.13
N ALA A 42 -2.43 7.46 -7.21
CA ALA A 42 -1.35 6.52 -7.43
C ALA A 42 -0.98 5.78 -6.14
N GLY A 43 -0.53 4.54 -6.30
CA GLY A 43 0.27 3.82 -5.32
C GLY A 43 1.76 3.91 -5.67
N TRP A 44 2.61 3.39 -4.78
CA TRP A 44 4.06 3.35 -4.96
C TRP A 44 4.61 1.96 -4.69
N LEU A 45 5.31 1.42 -5.68
CA LEU A 45 6.16 0.25 -5.52
C LEU A 45 7.61 0.71 -5.35
N LEU A 46 8.15 0.51 -4.17
CA LEU A 46 9.51 0.85 -3.80
C LEU A 46 10.36 -0.41 -3.76
N ASP A 47 11.59 -0.31 -4.22
CA ASP A 47 12.63 -1.32 -4.02
C ASP A 47 13.84 -0.58 -3.48
N VAL A 48 14.00 -0.56 -2.15
CA VAL A 48 14.96 0.29 -1.45
C VAL A 48 15.69 -0.53 -0.40
N ALA A 49 17.02 -0.45 -0.39
CA ALA A 49 17.87 -1.23 0.50
C ALA A 49 17.57 -2.75 0.47
N GLY A 50 17.13 -3.26 -0.69
CA GLY A 50 16.77 -4.66 -0.89
C GLY A 50 15.38 -5.06 -0.40
N VAL A 51 14.60 -4.12 0.15
CA VAL A 51 13.20 -4.31 0.58
C VAL A 51 12.26 -3.83 -0.52
N ARG A 52 11.36 -4.72 -0.95
CA ARG A 52 10.31 -4.43 -1.91
C ARG A 52 9.01 -4.12 -1.18
N ALA A 53 8.61 -2.86 -1.17
CA ALA A 53 7.46 -2.37 -0.43
C ALA A 53 6.41 -1.74 -1.37
N TYR A 54 5.15 -2.07 -1.18
CA TYR A 54 4.03 -1.48 -1.90
C TYR A 54 3.19 -0.63 -0.95
N PHE A 55 3.05 0.65 -1.27
CA PHE A 55 2.12 1.56 -0.62
C PHE A 55 0.96 1.78 -1.57
N ALA A 56 -0.22 1.27 -1.23
CA ALA A 56 -1.37 1.32 -2.13
C ALA A 56 -1.93 2.74 -2.31
N GLY A 57 -1.67 3.64 -1.35
CA GLY A 57 -2.44 4.88 -1.23
C GLY A 57 -3.91 4.57 -1.01
N ASP A 58 -4.77 5.51 -1.39
CA ASP A 58 -6.22 5.32 -1.35
C ASP A 58 -6.67 4.67 -2.66
N THR A 59 -7.20 3.45 -2.57
CA THR A 59 -7.66 2.70 -3.75
C THR A 59 -8.70 1.66 -3.36
N ALA A 60 -9.58 1.32 -4.31
CA ALA A 60 -10.37 0.09 -4.27
C ALA A 60 -9.49 -1.15 -4.54
N LEU A 61 -10.02 -2.36 -4.31
CA LEU A 61 -9.44 -3.60 -4.80
C LEU A 61 -9.46 -3.66 -6.34
N PHE A 62 -8.37 -4.12 -6.95
CA PHE A 62 -8.30 -4.34 -8.40
C PHE A 62 -7.38 -5.52 -8.74
N SER A 63 -7.69 -6.24 -9.82
CA SER A 63 -6.99 -7.48 -10.21
C SER A 63 -5.50 -7.28 -10.50
N ASP A 64 -5.13 -6.10 -10.99
CA ASP A 64 -3.75 -5.75 -11.33
C ASP A 64 -2.81 -5.69 -10.11
N MET A 65 -3.35 -5.74 -8.88
CA MET A 65 -2.55 -6.00 -7.68
C MET A 65 -1.76 -7.31 -7.76
N GLN A 66 -2.25 -8.32 -8.49
CA GLN A 66 -1.50 -9.56 -8.75
C GLN A 66 -0.20 -9.29 -9.52
N ARG A 67 -0.21 -8.33 -10.46
CA ARG A 67 1.00 -7.90 -11.18
C ARG A 67 1.96 -7.19 -10.24
N ILE A 68 1.45 -6.36 -9.32
CA ILE A 68 2.26 -5.61 -8.35
C ILE A 68 3.00 -6.57 -7.41
N GLY A 69 2.30 -7.57 -6.88
CA GLY A 69 2.85 -8.60 -5.99
C GLY A 69 3.73 -9.66 -6.67
N ARG A 70 3.68 -9.76 -8.01
CA ARG A 70 4.43 -10.78 -8.76
C ARG A 70 5.92 -10.73 -8.41
N PRO A 71 6.56 -11.87 -8.07
CA PRO A 71 7.98 -11.90 -7.80
C PRO A 71 8.81 -11.39 -8.98
N VAL A 72 9.88 -10.67 -8.69
CA VAL A 72 10.86 -10.17 -9.67
C VAL A 72 12.23 -10.67 -9.22
N ASP A 73 12.94 -11.37 -10.11
CA ASP A 73 14.24 -11.99 -9.82
C ASP A 73 14.21 -12.88 -8.56
N GLY A 74 13.13 -13.65 -8.40
CA GLY A 74 12.90 -14.50 -7.24
C GLY A 74 12.47 -13.76 -5.97
N ARG A 75 12.44 -12.43 -5.97
CA ARG A 75 12.04 -11.62 -4.80
C ARG A 75 10.55 -11.32 -4.82
N GLY A 76 9.84 -11.79 -3.80
CA GLY A 76 8.44 -11.47 -3.53
C GLY A 76 8.25 -10.02 -3.09
N LEU A 77 7.04 -9.70 -2.62
CA LEU A 77 6.75 -8.42 -1.98
C LEU A 77 7.03 -8.57 -0.48
N ASP A 78 7.89 -7.73 0.09
CA ASP A 78 8.23 -7.82 1.51
C ASP A 78 7.15 -7.15 2.36
N VAL A 79 6.70 -5.98 1.92
CA VAL A 79 5.73 -5.15 2.66
C VAL A 79 4.61 -4.68 1.74
N ALA A 80 3.37 -4.76 2.23
CA ALA A 80 2.24 -4.03 1.66
C ALA A 80 1.59 -3.14 2.73
N VAL A 81 1.35 -1.87 2.39
CA VAL A 81 0.55 -0.94 3.19
C VAL A 81 -0.75 -0.70 2.45
N LEU A 82 -1.87 -1.17 3.00
CA LEU A 82 -3.17 -1.23 2.33
C LEU A 82 -4.21 -0.41 3.10
N PRO A 83 -5.06 0.37 2.43
CA PRO A 83 -6.15 1.01 3.13
C PRO A 83 -7.17 -0.04 3.60
N ILE A 84 -7.82 0.21 4.73
CA ILE A 84 -8.94 -0.62 5.20
C ILE A 84 -10.18 0.20 5.53
N GLY A 85 -10.21 1.50 5.17
CA GLY A 85 -11.23 2.45 5.60
C GLY A 85 -12.65 2.16 5.13
N ASP A 86 -12.83 1.27 4.14
CA ASP A 86 -14.11 1.08 3.43
C ASP A 86 -14.58 2.44 2.86
N LEU A 87 -15.88 2.61 2.60
CA LEU A 87 -16.63 3.80 2.15
C LEU A 87 -16.01 4.65 1.02
N PHE A 88 -14.79 5.15 1.21
CA PHE A 88 -13.98 5.88 0.24
C PHE A 88 -12.82 5.04 -0.35
N THR A 89 -12.34 4.02 0.35
CA THR A 89 -11.25 3.13 -0.08
C THR A 89 -11.69 1.66 -0.02
N MET A 90 -10.80 0.70 -0.33
CA MET A 90 -11.07 -0.70 -0.02
C MET A 90 -11.31 -0.89 1.49
N GLY A 91 -12.24 -1.77 1.84
CA GLY A 91 -12.54 -2.16 3.22
C GLY A 91 -11.69 -3.35 3.71
N PRO A 92 -11.90 -3.82 4.95
CA PRO A 92 -11.15 -4.94 5.50
C PRO A 92 -11.28 -6.24 4.68
N GLU A 93 -12.46 -6.55 4.14
CA GLU A 93 -12.68 -7.76 3.33
C GLU A 93 -11.92 -7.72 2.00
N ASP A 94 -12.02 -6.61 1.28
CA ASP A 94 -11.28 -6.38 0.04
C ASP A 94 -9.76 -6.36 0.29
N SER A 95 -9.32 -5.84 1.43
CA SER A 95 -7.92 -5.88 1.85
C SER A 95 -7.40 -7.31 2.01
N LEU A 96 -8.22 -8.24 2.52
CA LEU A 96 -7.84 -9.66 2.60
C LEU A 96 -7.63 -10.27 1.21
N GLU A 97 -8.46 -9.92 0.22
CA GLU A 97 -8.25 -10.36 -1.16
C GLU A 97 -7.04 -9.70 -1.80
N ALA A 98 -6.83 -8.39 -1.57
CA ALA A 98 -5.64 -7.67 -2.00
C ALA A 98 -4.37 -8.35 -1.49
N ILE A 99 -4.33 -8.80 -0.23
CA ILE A 99 -3.20 -9.54 0.34
C ILE A 99 -2.97 -10.86 -0.41
N ARG A 100 -4.01 -11.59 -0.81
CA ARG A 100 -3.85 -12.84 -1.58
C ARG A 100 -3.30 -12.60 -3.00
N LEU A 101 -3.67 -11.48 -3.61
CA LEU A 101 -3.15 -11.08 -4.92
C LEU A 101 -1.70 -10.60 -4.82
N LEU A 102 -1.40 -9.78 -3.81
CA LEU A 102 -0.08 -9.17 -3.59
C LEU A 102 0.95 -10.14 -3.01
N ARG A 103 0.50 -11.09 -2.19
CA ARG A 103 1.32 -12.06 -1.45
C ARG A 103 2.52 -11.43 -0.70
N PRO A 104 2.29 -10.39 0.13
CA PRO A 104 3.36 -9.78 0.90
C PRO A 104 3.76 -10.68 2.08
N SER A 105 5.03 -10.62 2.50
CA SER A 105 5.45 -11.21 3.77
C SER A 105 4.83 -10.48 4.97
N VAL A 106 4.86 -9.15 4.94
CA VAL A 106 4.33 -8.26 5.98
C VAL A 106 3.25 -7.36 5.41
N VAL A 107 2.16 -7.15 6.15
CA VAL A 107 1.10 -6.22 5.77
C VAL A 107 0.76 -5.25 6.91
N LEU A 108 0.51 -3.99 6.57
CA LEU A 108 0.07 -2.95 7.50
C LEU A 108 -1.24 -2.33 7.00
N PRO A 109 -2.22 -2.10 7.89
CA PRO A 109 -3.43 -1.38 7.53
C PRO A 109 -3.15 0.13 7.55
N SER A 110 -3.88 0.88 6.72
CA SER A 110 -3.80 2.33 6.62
C SER A 110 -5.19 2.94 6.33
N HIS A 111 -5.27 4.28 6.37
CA HIS A 111 -6.48 5.02 6.01
C HIS A 111 -7.76 4.53 6.72
N TYR A 112 -7.72 4.38 8.04
CA TYR A 112 -8.85 3.96 8.88
C TYR A 112 -8.83 4.69 10.23
N GLY A 113 -9.97 4.76 10.91
CA GLY A 113 -10.06 5.18 12.31
C GLY A 113 -9.72 6.65 12.61
N THR A 114 -9.50 7.49 11.60
CA THR A 114 -9.20 8.92 11.78
C THR A 114 -10.45 9.80 11.81
N TRP A 115 -11.60 9.32 11.34
CA TRP A 115 -12.92 9.95 11.48
C TRP A 115 -14.06 8.92 11.34
N PRO A 116 -15.29 9.20 11.80
CA PRO A 116 -16.33 8.16 11.98
C PRO A 116 -16.68 7.37 10.71
N PRO A 117 -16.85 7.99 9.52
CA PRO A 117 -17.11 7.26 8.28
C PRO A 117 -16.09 6.17 7.87
N ILE A 118 -14.88 6.14 8.43
CA ILE A 118 -13.86 5.12 8.12
C ILE A 118 -13.42 4.37 9.39
N GLU A 119 -14.27 4.32 10.40
CA GLU A 119 -14.03 3.57 11.63
C GLU A 119 -14.01 2.06 11.36
N GLN A 120 -12.92 1.40 11.72
CA GLN A 120 -12.68 -0.02 11.45
C GLN A 120 -11.89 -0.66 12.60
N ASP A 121 -12.19 -1.92 12.93
CA ASP A 121 -11.40 -2.70 13.89
C ASP A 121 -10.17 -3.31 13.20
N ALA A 122 -9.06 -2.58 13.20
CA ALA A 122 -7.80 -3.06 12.63
C ALA A 122 -7.22 -4.29 13.34
N LEU A 123 -7.54 -4.49 14.63
CA LEU A 123 -7.11 -5.69 15.35
C LEU A 123 -7.92 -6.91 14.89
N ALA A 124 -9.22 -6.75 14.59
CA ALA A 124 -10.02 -7.79 13.95
C ALA A 124 -9.47 -8.15 12.57
N TRP A 125 -9.18 -7.14 11.74
CA TRP A 125 -8.54 -7.35 10.44
C TRP A 125 -7.23 -8.12 10.57
N ALA A 126 -6.35 -7.74 11.51
CA ALA A 126 -5.08 -8.43 11.73
C ALA A 126 -5.26 -9.89 12.20
N ARG A 127 -6.26 -10.14 13.06
CA ARG A 127 -6.65 -11.51 13.44
C ARG A 127 -7.09 -12.32 12.21
N SER A 128 -7.92 -11.76 11.33
CA SER A 128 -8.35 -12.43 10.09
C SER A 128 -7.18 -12.73 9.15
N VAL A 129 -6.21 -11.82 9.01
CA VAL A 129 -4.97 -12.05 8.25
C VAL A 129 -4.21 -13.25 8.82
N ALA A 130 -4.05 -13.32 10.14
CA ALA A 130 -3.33 -14.39 10.83
C ALA A 130 -4.05 -15.75 10.75
N GLU A 131 -5.37 -15.77 10.97
CA GLU A 131 -6.21 -16.98 10.88
C GLU A 131 -6.14 -17.62 9.49
N GLN A 132 -6.11 -16.79 8.45
CA GLN A 132 -6.03 -17.24 7.06
C GLN A 132 -4.60 -17.53 6.59
N LYS A 133 -3.58 -17.16 7.40
CA LYS A 133 -2.15 -17.39 7.11
C LYS A 133 -1.71 -16.78 5.78
N ILE A 134 -2.21 -15.59 5.45
CA ILE A 134 -1.95 -14.93 4.15
C ILE A 134 -0.80 -13.91 4.19
N ALA A 135 -0.45 -13.40 5.38
CA ALA A 135 0.70 -12.51 5.63
C ALA A 135 0.93 -12.36 7.15
N HIS A 136 2.01 -11.68 7.55
CA HIS A 136 2.21 -11.19 8.91
C HIS A 136 1.67 -9.77 9.05
N ALA A 137 0.55 -9.60 9.76
CA ALA A 137 -0.07 -8.30 9.98
C ALA A 137 0.59 -7.53 11.13
N HIS A 138 0.89 -6.24 10.91
CA HIS A 138 1.30 -5.30 11.94
C HIS A 138 0.36 -4.09 11.97
N VAL A 139 -0.29 -3.88 13.11
CA VAL A 139 -1.13 -2.70 13.37
C VAL A 139 -0.31 -1.72 14.19
N LEU A 140 0.06 -0.59 13.60
CA LEU A 140 0.87 0.43 14.25
C LEU A 140 0.02 1.59 14.73
N GLN A 141 0.37 2.12 15.90
CA GLN A 141 -0.09 3.41 16.36
C GLN A 141 0.76 4.54 15.75
N PRO A 142 0.22 5.78 15.65
CA PRO A 142 1.00 6.92 15.20
C PRO A 142 2.29 7.09 16.00
N GLY A 143 3.43 7.11 15.29
CA GLY A 143 4.77 7.22 15.87
C GLY A 143 5.49 5.89 16.12
N GLU A 144 4.81 4.75 15.96
CA GLU A 144 5.45 3.44 16.04
C GLU A 144 6.16 3.06 14.74
N SER A 145 7.07 2.08 14.84
CA SER A 145 7.87 1.60 13.72
C SER A 145 8.11 0.09 13.82
N ILE A 146 8.34 -0.55 12.68
CA ILE A 146 8.77 -1.95 12.61
C ILE A 146 10.09 -2.06 11.84
N GLY A 147 10.91 -3.04 12.21
CA GLY A 147 12.01 -3.50 11.40
C GLY A 147 11.52 -4.57 10.42
N VAL A 148 11.88 -4.44 9.15
CA VAL A 148 11.61 -5.47 8.14
C VAL A 148 12.94 -6.07 7.73
N ASN A 149 13.19 -7.29 8.19
CA ASN A 149 14.38 -8.05 7.83
C ASN A 149 14.01 -9.02 6.70
N ARG A 150 14.87 -9.13 5.70
CA ARG A 150 14.73 -10.19 4.69
C ARG A 150 15.02 -11.53 5.36
N SER A 151 14.10 -12.48 5.31
CA SER A 151 14.44 -13.88 5.49
C SER A 151 15.32 -14.29 4.31
N GLU A 152 16.50 -14.86 4.60
CA GLU A 152 17.48 -15.29 3.59
C GLU A 152 16.89 -16.25 2.56
#